data_AF-A0A662IQ32-F1
#
_entry.id   AF-A0A662IQ32-F1
#
_cell.length_a   1.000
_cell.length_b   1.000
_cell.length_c   1.000
_cell.angle_alpha   90.00
_cell.angle_beta   90.00
_cell.angle_gamma   90.00
#
_symmetry.space_group_name_H-M   'P 1'
#
loop_
_entity.id
_entity.type
_entity.pdbx_description
1 polymer ?
#
loop_
_entity_poly.entity_id
_entity_poly.type
_entity_poly.pdbx_seq_one_letter_code
_entity_poly.pdbx_strand_id
1 'polypeptide(L)'
;MSDGDGGGLTLKCPFCGRLCKNINGLKVHVAMNHKKVAHCIYCNKRFKRFSGLMKHIANMADEKHIALGVLLQGANARFIRSLKRANGYDIQYYYNLIREYFGAGKH
;
A
#
# COMPACT_ATOMS: atom_id res chain seq x y z
N MET A 1 8.23 -31.08 8.02
CA MET A 1 6.86 -31.41 8.45
C MET A 1 6.01 -30.22 8.09
N SER A 2 4.97 -30.49 7.30
CA SER A 2 4.21 -29.50 6.54
C SER A 2 3.15 -28.83 7.42
N ASP A 3 3.39 -27.57 7.77
CA ASP A 3 2.39 -26.77 8.48
C ASP A 3 1.49 -26.03 7.47
N GLY A 4 0.39 -26.70 7.13
CA GLY A 4 -0.92 -26.07 7.03
C GLY A 4 -1.17 -25.11 5.87
N ASP A 5 -1.66 -25.68 4.77
CA ASP A 5 -2.58 -25.03 3.83
C ASP A 5 -3.66 -24.22 4.57
N GLY A 6 -3.57 -22.90 4.45
CA GLY A 6 -4.59 -21.96 4.88
C GLY A 6 -4.68 -20.85 3.85
N GLY A 7 -5.42 -21.10 2.78
CA GLY A 7 -5.68 -20.20 1.65
C GLY A 7 -6.38 -18.88 2.04
N GLY A 8 -5.69 -18.04 2.81
CA GLY A 8 -6.05 -16.64 3.01
C GLY A 8 -5.26 -15.80 2.03
N LEU A 9 -5.92 -14.89 1.29
CA LEU A 9 -5.25 -14.00 0.35
C LEU A 9 -4.05 -13.31 1.00
N THR A 10 -2.85 -13.78 0.65
CA THR A 10 -1.60 -13.24 1.16
C THR A 10 -1.27 -11.98 0.38
N LEU A 11 -0.79 -10.95 1.08
CA LEU A 11 -0.33 -9.71 0.44
C LEU A 11 1.17 -9.63 0.53
N LYS A 12 1.81 -9.41 -0.61
CA LYS A 12 3.26 -9.26 -0.74
C LYS A 12 3.66 -7.82 -0.48
N CYS A 13 4.60 -7.62 0.44
CA CYS A 13 5.22 -6.32 0.63
C CYS A 13 6.03 -5.93 -0.61
N PRO A 14 5.78 -4.75 -1.20
CA PRO A 14 6.53 -4.32 -2.38
C PRO A 14 7.98 -3.92 -2.08
N PHE A 15 8.35 -3.73 -0.81
CA PHE A 15 9.69 -3.28 -0.42
C PHE A 15 10.63 -4.44 -0.05
N CYS A 16 10.11 -5.50 0.56
CA CYS A 16 10.93 -6.64 1.02
C CYS A 16 10.39 -8.01 0.57
N GLY A 17 9.25 -8.05 -0.11
CA GLY A 17 8.64 -9.31 -0.56
C GLY A 17 7.95 -10.11 0.54
N ARG A 18 7.93 -9.66 1.80
CA ARG A 18 7.29 -10.39 2.91
C ARG A 18 5.80 -10.57 2.68
N LEU A 19 5.31 -11.80 2.87
CA LEU A 19 3.89 -12.13 2.80
C LEU A 19 3.18 -11.81 4.11
N CYS A 20 2.05 -11.10 4.03
CA CYS A 20 1.20 -10.73 5.15
C CYS A 20 -0.17 -11.38 5.00
N LYS A 21 -0.79 -11.76 6.13
CA LYS A 21 -2.08 -12.48 6.15
C LYS A 21 -3.29 -11.61 5.76
N ASN A 22 -3.18 -10.28 5.85
CA ASN A 22 -4.24 -9.33 5.53
C ASN A 22 -3.71 -7.90 5.31
N ILE A 23 -4.57 -7.00 4.80
CA ILE A 23 -4.22 -5.60 4.47
C ILE A 23 -3.73 -4.85 5.71
N ASN A 24 -4.39 -5.04 6.85
CA ASN A 24 -3.99 -4.34 8.08
C ASN A 24 -2.59 -4.76 8.54
N GLY A 25 -2.30 -6.06 8.52
CA GLY A 25 -0.97 -6.59 8.81
C GLY A 25 0.09 -6.07 7.85
N LEU A 26 -0.23 -5.97 6.56
CA LEU A 26 0.70 -5.38 5.58
C LEU A 26 0.95 -3.89 5.84
N LYS A 27 -0.10 -3.11 6.12
CA LYS A 27 0.01 -1.69 6.51
C LYS A 27 0.89 -1.49 7.73
N VAL A 28 0.64 -2.26 8.80
CA VAL A 28 1.45 -2.19 10.03
C VAL A 28 2.89 -2.61 9.75
N HIS A 29 3.10 -3.68 8.98
CA HIS A 29 4.44 -4.14 8.60
C HIS A 29 5.22 -3.04 7.86
N VAL A 30 4.64 -2.42 6.83
CA VAL A 30 5.25 -1.31 6.08
C VAL A 30 5.45 -0.09 6.98
N ALA A 31 4.46 0.24 7.78
CA ALA A 31 4.54 1.34 8.72
C ALA A 31 5.54 1.10 9.86
N MET A 32 6.08 -0.10 10.09
CA MET A 32 7.12 -0.35 11.11
C MET A 32 8.50 -0.59 10.49
N ASN A 33 8.57 -1.42 9.45
CA ASN A 33 9.81 -1.85 8.81
C ASN A 33 10.25 -0.89 7.69
N HIS A 34 9.30 -0.22 7.05
CA HIS A 34 9.53 0.63 5.89
C HIS A 34 9.18 2.10 6.14
N LYS A 35 9.15 2.57 7.40
CA LYS A 35 8.90 4.00 7.74
C LYS A 35 9.80 4.99 6.99
N LYS A 36 11.00 4.57 6.60
CA LYS A 36 12.02 5.40 5.95
C LYS A 36 12.00 5.35 4.43
N VAL A 37 11.07 4.63 3.80
CA VAL A 37 10.98 4.62 2.33
C VAL A 37 10.49 5.96 1.82
N ALA A 38 11.39 6.70 1.17
CA ALA A 38 11.09 7.97 0.53
C ALA A 38 11.27 7.85 -1.00
N HIS A 39 10.92 6.71 -1.59
CA HIS A 39 10.93 6.53 -3.03
C HIS A 39 9.66 5.82 -3.51
N CYS A 40 9.23 6.12 -4.73
CA CYS A 40 8.14 5.42 -5.39
C CYS A 40 8.69 4.18 -6.11
N ILE A 41 8.10 3.00 -5.86
CA ILE A 41 8.50 1.75 -6.50
C ILE A 41 8.11 1.67 -7.99
N TYR A 42 7.09 2.42 -8.42
CA TYR A 42 6.56 2.36 -9.79
C TYR A 42 7.27 3.32 -10.75
N CYS A 43 7.60 4.53 -10.26
CA CYS A 43 8.32 5.54 -11.05
C CYS A 43 9.80 5.63 -10.70
N ASN A 44 10.27 4.82 -9.74
CA ASN A 44 11.61 4.86 -9.16
C ASN A 44 12.06 6.24 -8.65
N LYS A 45 11.10 7.17 -8.45
CA LYS A 45 11.39 8.55 -8.06
C LYS A 45 11.74 8.62 -6.59
N ARG A 46 12.94 9.12 -6.27
CA ARG A 46 13.42 9.31 -4.90
C ARG A 46 13.09 10.72 -4.40
N PHE A 47 12.73 10.82 -3.14
CA PHE A 47 12.36 12.04 -2.45
C PHE A 47 13.23 12.20 -1.20
N LYS A 48 13.52 13.45 -0.84
CA LYS A 48 14.28 13.77 0.38
C LYS A 48 13.51 13.44 1.66
N ARG A 49 12.18 13.40 1.60
CA ARG A 49 11.27 13.22 2.76
C ARG A 49 10.07 12.37 2.37
N PHE A 50 9.54 11.62 3.33
CA PHE A 50 8.31 10.84 3.19
C PHE A 50 7.09 11.68 2.75
N SER A 51 6.98 12.90 3.27
CA SER A 51 5.94 13.86 2.84
C SER A 51 6.03 14.23 1.36
N GLY A 52 7.23 14.22 0.77
CA GLY A 52 7.42 14.43 -0.66
C GLY A 52 6.88 13.28 -1.50
N LEU A 53 7.11 12.04 -1.05
CA LEU A 53 6.54 10.84 -1.67
C LEU A 53 5.00 10.86 -1.60
N MET A 54 4.43 11.25 -0.46
CA MET A 54 2.97 11.35 -0.30
C MET A 54 2.34 12.40 -1.22
N LYS A 55 2.96 13.57 -1.36
CA LYS A 55 2.50 14.60 -2.31
C LYS A 55 2.59 14.13 -3.75
N HIS A 56 3.67 13.43 -4.10
CA HIS A 56 3.80 12.82 -5.42
C HIS A 56 2.65 11.84 -5.68
N ILE A 57 2.41 10.90 -4.77
CA ILE A 57 1.32 9.93 -4.91
C ILE A 57 -0.05 10.61 -5.04
N ALA A 58 -0.31 11.66 -4.23
CA ALA A 58 -1.55 12.43 -4.31
C ALA A 58 -1.78 13.08 -5.67
N ASN A 59 -0.70 13.47 -6.37
CA ASN A 59 -0.75 14.12 -7.68
C ASN A 59 -0.79 13.14 -8.85
N MET A 60 -0.37 11.88 -8.67
CA MET A 60 -0.20 10.96 -9.81
C MET A 60 -1.53 10.44 -10.39
N ALA A 61 -2.67 10.62 -9.70
CA ALA A 61 -4.00 10.12 -10.08
C ALA A 61 -4.11 8.61 -10.45
N ASP A 62 -3.00 7.88 -10.50
CA ASP A 62 -2.95 6.46 -10.82
C ASP A 62 -3.37 5.58 -9.64
N GLU A 63 -4.12 4.53 -9.95
CA GLU A 63 -4.59 3.54 -8.98
C GLU A 63 -3.44 2.85 -8.23
N LYS A 64 -2.37 2.47 -8.94
CA LYS A 64 -1.16 1.85 -8.33
C LYS A 64 -0.47 2.80 -7.34
N HIS A 65 -0.38 4.08 -7.67
CA HIS A 65 0.20 5.10 -6.78
C HIS A 65 -0.70 5.31 -5.57
N ILE A 66 -2.00 5.43 -5.78
CA ILE A 66 -3.00 5.54 -4.72
C ILE A 66 -2.89 4.34 -3.76
N ALA A 67 -2.84 3.11 -4.27
CA ALA A 67 -2.69 1.89 -3.48
C ALA A 67 -1.42 1.92 -2.62
N LEU A 68 -0.29 2.34 -3.21
CA LEU A 68 0.97 2.55 -2.47
C LEU A 68 0.83 3.61 -1.38
N GLY A 69 0.15 4.72 -1.65
CA GLY A 69 -0.10 5.78 -0.67
C GLY A 69 -0.94 5.29 0.51
N VAL A 70 -2.00 4.53 0.24
CA VAL A 70 -2.85 3.90 1.26
C VAL A 70 -2.05 2.90 2.11
N LEU A 71 -1.10 2.20 1.50
CA LEU A 71 -0.23 1.27 2.20
C LEU A 71 0.79 2.00 3.10
N LEU A 72 1.39 3.08 2.60
CA LEU A 72 2.43 3.84 3.27
C LEU A 72 1.92 4.71 4.44
N GLN A 73 0.69 5.23 4.37
CA GLN A 73 0.15 6.13 5.40
C GLN A 73 -0.32 5.45 6.70
N GLY A 74 -0.35 4.11 6.76
CA GLY A 74 -0.90 3.41 7.92
C GLY A 74 -2.37 3.78 8.19
N ALA A 75 -2.82 3.69 9.45
CA ALA A 75 -4.20 3.97 9.87
C ALA A 75 -4.61 5.46 9.83
N ASN A 76 -3.76 6.36 9.33
CA ASN A 76 -4.03 7.80 9.36
C ASN A 76 -4.94 8.23 8.20
N ALA A 77 -6.21 8.42 8.54
CA ALA A 77 -7.29 8.77 7.63
C ALA A 77 -7.14 10.12 6.90
N ARG A 78 -6.11 10.95 7.15
CA ARG A 78 -5.97 12.27 6.48
C ARG A 78 -5.77 12.14 4.96
N PHE A 79 -4.96 11.19 4.52
CA PHE A 79 -4.73 10.95 3.09
C PHE A 79 -5.97 10.35 2.41
N ILE A 80 -6.57 9.32 3.03
CA ILE A 80 -7.80 8.67 2.51
C ILE A 80 -8.97 9.66 2.44
N ARG A 81 -9.13 10.55 3.44
CA ARG A 81 -10.12 11.62 3.41
C ARG A 81 -9.91 12.58 2.24
N SER A 82 -8.66 12.91 1.93
CA SER A 82 -8.32 13.76 0.78
C SER A 82 -8.71 13.11 -0.54
N LEU A 83 -8.48 11.79 -0.69
CA LEU A 83 -8.85 11.05 -1.89
C LEU A 83 -10.37 10.85 -2.03
N LYS A 84 -11.07 10.54 -0.93
CA LYS A 84 -12.54 10.43 -0.91
C LYS A 84 -13.21 11.72 -1.37
N ARG A 85 -12.66 12.88 -1.00
CA ARG A 85 -13.18 14.19 -1.42
C ARG A 85 -12.88 14.52 -2.88
N ALA A 86 -11.78 14.02 -3.44
CA ALA A 86 -11.39 14.29 -4.82
C ALA A 86 -12.14 13.42 -5.84
N ASN A 87 -12.35 12.13 -5.54
CA ASN A 87 -12.86 11.16 -6.52
C ASN A 87 -14.06 10.31 -6.02
N GLY A 88 -14.56 10.52 -4.80
CA GLY A 88 -15.73 9.79 -4.28
C GLY A 88 -15.49 8.34 -3.88
N TYR A 89 -14.28 7.80 -4.02
CA TYR A 89 -13.99 6.40 -3.72
C TYR A 89 -14.11 6.05 -2.23
N ASP A 90 -14.70 4.89 -1.97
CA ASP A 90 -14.89 4.32 -0.64
C ASP A 90 -13.65 3.54 -0.14
N ILE A 91 -13.58 3.25 1.17
CA ILE A 91 -12.48 2.49 1.79
C ILE A 91 -12.30 1.12 1.12
N GLN A 92 -13.40 0.50 0.68
CA GLN A 92 -13.40 -0.80 0.01
C GLN A 92 -12.67 -0.77 -1.34
N TYR A 93 -12.84 0.30 -2.13
CA TYR A 93 -12.16 0.43 -3.43
C TYR A 93 -10.63 0.42 -3.25
N TYR A 94 -10.10 1.19 -2.29
CA TYR A 94 -8.66 1.18 -2.01
C TYR A 94 -8.15 -0.19 -1.52
N TYR A 95 -8.97 -0.93 -0.79
CA TYR A 95 -8.62 -2.27 -0.32
C TYR A 95 -8.56 -3.26 -1.47
N ASN A 96 -9.47 -3.14 -2.44
CA ASN A 96 -9.43 -3.91 -3.67
C ASN A 96 -8.17 -3.60 -4.49
N LEU A 97 -7.81 -2.32 -4.65
CA LEU A 97 -6.55 -1.95 -5.31
C LEU A 97 -5.33 -2.57 -4.62
N ILE A 98 -5.27 -2.55 -3.29
CA ILE A 98 -4.17 -3.18 -2.56
C ILE A 98 -4.11 -4.69 -2.85
N ARG A 99 -5.26 -5.37 -2.90
CA ARG A 99 -5.31 -6.80 -3.20
C ARG A 99 -4.93 -7.12 -4.64
N GLU A 100 -5.27 -6.23 -5.56
CA GLU A 100 -4.95 -6.37 -6.98
C GLU A 100 -3.45 -6.18 -7.25
N TYR A 101 -2.87 -5.09 -6.72
CA TYR A 101 -1.48 -4.73 -6.97
C TYR A 101 -0.47 -5.40 -6.03
N PHE A 102 -0.89 -5.81 -4.83
CA PHE A 102 -0.02 -6.42 -3.83
C PHE A 102 -0.48 -7.83 -3.41
N GLY A 103 -1.47 -8.43 -4.07
CA GLY A 103 -1.88 -9.83 -3.83
C GLY A 103 -0.81 -10.83 -4.26
N ALA A 104 -0.51 -11.82 -3.43
CA ALA A 104 0.50 -12.85 -3.67
C ALA A 104 -0.09 -14.16 -4.24
N GLY A 105 -1.18 -14.07 -5.02
CA GLY A 105 -1.95 -15.22 -5.49
C GLY A 105 -2.38 -15.16 -6.96
N LYS A 106 -1.59 -14.53 -7.83
CA LYS A 106 -1.74 -14.67 -9.28
C LYS A 106 -0.42 -15.10 -9.91
N HIS A 107 -0.08 -16.38 -9.73
CA HIS A 107 0.39 -17.24 -10.81
C HIS A 107 0.34 -18.70 -10.36
#